data_AF-A0A929PF14-F1
#
_entry.id   AF-A0A929PF14-F1
#
_cell.length_a   1.000
_cell.length_b   1.000
_cell.length_c   1.000
_cell.angle_alpha   90.00
_cell.angle_beta   90.00
_cell.angle_gamma   90.00
#
_symmetry.space_group_name_H-M   'P 1'
#
loop_
_entity.id
_entity.type
_entity.pdbx_description
1 polymer ?
#
loop_
_entity_poly.entity_id
_entity_poly.type
_entity_poly.pdbx_seq_one_letter_code
_entity_poly.pdbx_strand_id
1 'polypeptide(L)' 'MNIQVVIIAILFAGAAFYLGRKIYRSLFEKKGCGTNCKCGVDFSNVQPDKH' A
#
# COMPACT_ATOMS: atom_id res chain seq x y z
N MET A 1 30.00 -15.49 16.01
CA MET A 1 29.04 -14.87 15.07
C MET A 1 29.71 -13.66 14.45
N ASN A 2 29.97 -13.69 13.13
CA ASN A 2 30.66 -12.60 12.45
C ASN A 2 29.79 -11.35 12.40
N ILE A 3 30.35 -10.20 12.80
CA ILE A 3 29.67 -8.90 12.79
C ILE A 3 29.07 -8.57 11.40
N GLN A 4 29.72 -9.03 10.33
CA GLN A 4 29.22 -8.92 8.95
C GLN A 4 27.86 -9.60 8.77
N VAL A 5 27.67 -10.80 9.34
CA VAL A 5 26.39 -11.54 9.24
C VAL A 5 25.28 -10.79 9.98
N VAL A 6 25.60 -10.18 11.13
CA VAL A 6 24.66 -9.39 11.92
C VAL A 6 24.24 -8.13 11.15
N ILE A 7 25.18 -7.42 10.53
CA ILE A 7 24.90 -6.21 9.73
C ILE A 7 23.99 -6.54 8.53
N ILE A 8 24.30 -7.64 7.81
CA ILE A 8 23.48 -8.09 6.67
C ILE A 8 22.07 -8.44 7.15
N ALA A 9 21.95 -9.22 8.23
CA ALA A 9 20.65 -9.60 8.77
C ALA A 9 19.78 -8.38 9.14
N ILE A 10 20.37 -7.36 9.78
CA ILE A 10 19.66 -6.11 10.14
C ILE A 10 19.21 -5.35 8.89
N LEU A 11 20.05 -5.24 7.87
CA LEU A 11 19.68 -4.58 6.61
C LEU A 11 18.48 -5.25 5.93
N PHE A 12 18.50 -6.57 5.82
CA PHE A 12 17.39 -7.33 5.21
C PHE A 12 16.12 -7.25 6.07
N ALA A 13 16.23 -7.36 7.40
CA ALA A 13 15.10 -7.22 8.30
C ALA A 13 14.46 -5.82 8.20
N GLY A 14 15.27 -4.77 8.15
CA GLY A 14 14.81 -3.39 7.98
C GLY A 14 14.10 -3.18 6.65
N ALA A 15 14.66 -3.70 5.55
CA ALA A 15 14.03 -3.63 4.23
C ALA A 15 12.69 -4.38 4.18
N ALA A 16 12.62 -5.59 4.73
CA ALA A 16 11.41 -6.38 4.81
C ALA A 16 10.33 -5.68 5.66
N PHE A 17 10.70 -5.10 6.79
CA PHE A 17 9.80 -4.34 7.64
C PHE A 17 9.23 -3.10 6.91
N TYR A 18 10.08 -2.34 6.22
CA TYR A 18 9.66 -1.15 5.48
C TYR A 18 8.69 -1.49 4.34
N LEU A 19 9.02 -2.50 3.52
CA LEU A 19 8.16 -2.95 2.43
C LEU A 19 6.85 -3.55 2.96
N GLY A 20 6.93 -4.41 3.97
CA GLY A 20 5.75 -4.99 4.63
C GLY A 20 4.83 -3.91 5.19
N ARG A 21 5.38 -2.90 5.88
CA ARG A 21 4.62 -1.75 6.39
C ARG A 21 3.96 -0.95 5.26
N LYS A 22 4.67 -0.72 4.14
CA LYS A 22 4.14 0.02 2.99
C LYS A 22 2.98 -0.73 2.33
N ILE A 23 3.12 -2.04 2.14
CA ILE A 23 2.08 -2.90 1.56
C ILE A 23 0.89 -3.01 2.52
N TYR A 24 1.13 -3.27 3.80
CA TYR A 24 0.08 -3.33 4.82
C TYR A 24 -0.72 -2.02 4.85
N ARG A 25 -0.04 -0.88 4.81
CA ARG A 25 -0.70 0.43 4.73
C ARG A 25 -1.50 0.57 3.43
N SER A 26 -0.95 0.17 2.29
CA SER A 26 -1.65 0.23 0.99
C SER A 26 -2.93 -0.61 0.93
N LEU A 27 -2.97 -1.75 1.65
CA LEU A 27 -4.10 -2.68 1.62
C LEU A 27 -5.13 -2.42 2.73
N PHE A 28 -4.69 -1.95 3.90
CA PHE A 28 -5.52 -1.83 5.10
C PHE A 28 -5.83 -0.37 5.51
N GLU A 29 -5.39 0.65 4.77
CA GLU A 29 -5.87 2.02 4.97
C GLU A 29 -7.37 2.09 4.68
N LYS A 30 -8.17 2.39 5.72
CA LYS A 30 -9.63 2.52 5.65
C LYS A 30 -10.12 3.69 4.78
N LYS A 31 -9.20 4.55 4.34
CA LYS A 31 -9.40 5.58 3.32
C LYS A 31 -8.66 5.15 2.05
N GLY A 32 -9.20 4.12 1.40
CA GLY A 32 -8.64 3.51 0.19
C GLY A 32 -8.73 4.45 -1.00
N CYS A 33 -7.81 5.41 -1.08
CA CYS A 33 -7.42 6.18 -2.25
C CYS A 33 -6.41 7.19 -1.73
N GLY A 34 -5.15 7.09 -2.17
CA GLY A 34 -4.20 8.20 -2.00
C GLY A 34 -4.87 9.48 -2.50
N THR A 35 -4.53 10.62 -1.93
CA THR A 35 -5.21 11.93 -2.01
C THR A 35 -5.53 12.48 -3.43
N ASN A 36 -5.26 11.73 -4.51
CA ASN A 36 -5.57 12.00 -5.91
C ASN A 36 -5.96 10.75 -6.74
N CYS A 37 -6.28 9.62 -6.13
CA CYS A 37 -6.74 8.44 -6.87
C CYS A 37 -8.23 8.60 -7.20
N LYS A 38 -8.55 8.82 -8.48
CA LYS A 38 -9.91 8.66 -9.04
C LYS A 38 -10.30 7.16 -9.13
N CYS A 39 -9.94 6.35 -8.13
CA CYS A 39 -10.19 4.90 -8.12
C CYS A 39 -11.55 4.58 -7.50
N GLY A 40 -12.57 5.25 -8.02
CA GLY A 40 -13.97 5.02 -7.71
C GLY A 40 -14.76 5.75 -8.79
N VAL A 41 -15.26 5.00 -9.77
CA VAL A 41 -16.29 5.50 -10.68
C VAL A 41 -17.52 5.77 -9.82
N ASP A 42 -17.70 7.04 -9.44
CA ASP A 42 -18.89 7.52 -8.76
C ASP A 42 -20.03 7.56 -9.78
N PHE A 43 -20.86 6.51 -9.77
CA PHE A 43 -22.08 6.42 -10.58
C PHE A 43 -23.25 7.21 -9.99
N SER A 44 -23.03 7.97 -8.91
CA SER A 44 -24.07 8.75 -8.25
C SER A 44 -24.67 9.83 -9.17
N ASN A 45 -23.98 10.19 -10.26
CA ASN A 45 -24.44 11.12 -11.29
C ASN A 45 -24.72 10.47 -12.67
N VAL A 46 -24.63 9.15 -12.80
CA VAL A 46 -24.93 8.46 -14.07
C VAL A 46 -26.40 8.05 -14.07
N GLN A 47 -27.25 8.85 -14.71
CA GLN A 47 -28.63 8.44 -14.99
C GLN A 47 -28.60 7.32 -16.05
N PRO A 48 -29.28 6.18 -15.82
CA PRO A 48 -29.39 5.16 -16.85
C PRO A 48 -30.28 5.70 -17.96
N ASP A 49 -29.68 5.97 -19.12
CA ASP A 49 -30.41 6.24 -20.36
C ASP A 49 -31.23 4.99 -20.70
N LYS A 50 -32.55 5.08 -20.54
CA LYS A 50 -33.48 4.03 -20.95
C LYS A 50 -33.87 4.29 -22.39
N HIS A 51 -33.25 3.56 -23.31
CA HIS A 51 -33.73 3.40 -24.68
C HIS A 51 -34.35 2.02 -24.86
#